data_AF-A0A2S0MCY0-F1
#
_entry.id   AF-A0A2S0MCY0-F1
#
_cell.length_a   1.000
_cell.length_b   1.000
_cell.length_c   1.000
_cell.angle_alpha   90.00
_cell.angle_beta   90.00
_cell.angle_gamma   90.00
#
_symmetry.space_group_name_H-M   'P 1'
#
loop_
_entity.id
_entity.type
_entity.pdbx_description
1 polymer ?
#
loop_
_entity_poly.entity_id
_entity_poly.type
_entity_poly.pdbx_seq_one_letter_code
_entity_poly.pdbx_strand_id
1 'polypeptide(L)' 'MSAATIAATFGILGALLLAMPALPGWGFGAFVISNVAWLLVSARRAQWALHVQQWVFLLCSLLGLWNWWLGPLLLG' A
#
# COMPACT_ATOMS: atom_id res chain seq x y z
N MET A 1 15.91 -7.85 -5.63
CA MET A 1 14.67 -7.59 -6.40
C MET A 1 14.64 -6.14 -6.84
N SER A 2 14.08 -5.81 -8.00
CA SER A 2 13.93 -4.41 -8.41
C SER A 2 12.81 -3.71 -7.61
N ALA A 3 12.83 -2.38 -7.52
CA ALA A 3 11.76 -1.62 -6.86
C ALA A 3 10.38 -1.90 -7.51
N ALA A 4 10.32 -2.08 -8.82
CA ALA A 4 9.09 -2.44 -9.52
C ALA A 4 8.58 -3.84 -9.16
N THR A 5 9.49 -4.80 -8.98
CA THR A 5 9.12 -6.16 -8.53
C THR A 5 8.56 -6.11 -7.11
N ILE A 6 9.19 -5.37 -6.20
CA ILE A 6 8.68 -5.18 -4.84
C ILE A 6 7.28 -4.55 -4.90
N ALA A 7 7.13 -3.48 -5.67
CA ALA A 7 5.86 -2.78 -5.83
C ALA A 7 4.74 -3.71 -6.32
N ALA A 8 5.01 -4.50 -7.37
CA ALA A 8 4.05 -5.45 -7.92
C ALA A 8 3.71 -6.58 -6.94
N THR A 9 4.72 -7.25 -6.35
CA THR A 9 4.49 -8.37 -5.43
C THR A 9 3.69 -7.95 -4.22
N PHE A 10 4.04 -6.82 -3.58
CA PHE A 10 3.31 -6.32 -2.42
C PHE A 10 1.93 -5.75 -2.78
N GLY A 11 1.75 -5.21 -3.99
CA GLY A 11 0.43 -4.77 -4.47
C GLY A 11 -0.52 -5.95 -4.67
N ILE A 12 -0.03 -7.04 -5.26
CA ILE A 12 -0.79 -8.29 -5.42
C ILE A 12 -1.10 -8.90 -4.05
N LEU A 13 -0.11 -8.99 -3.16
CA LEU A 13 -0.30 -9.50 -1.80
C LEU A 13 -1.33 -8.66 -1.03
N GLY A 14 -1.24 -7.33 -1.11
CA GLY A 14 -2.20 -6.42 -0.49
C GLY A 14 -3.62 -6.65 -0.99
N ALA A 15 -3.79 -6.79 -2.31
CA ALA A 15 -5.10 -7.07 -2.92
C ALA A 15 -5.66 -8.43 -2.47
N LEU A 16 -4.83 -9.48 -2.44
CA LEU A 16 -5.22 -10.81 -1.98
C LEU A 16 -5.66 -10.80 -0.51
N LEU A 17 -4.90 -10.12 0.35
CA LEU A 17 -5.20 -10.02 1.77
C LEU A 17 -6.47 -9.19 2.04
N LEU A 18 -6.69 -8.10 1.30
CA LEU A 18 -7.93 -7.31 1.41
C LEU A 18 -9.15 -8.07 0.88
N ALA A 19 -8.98 -8.98 -0.09
CA ALA A 19 -10.06 -9.84 -0.57
C ALA A 19 -10.48 -10.90 0.46
N MET A 20 -9.66 -11.15 1.48
CA MET A 20 -9.94 -12.09 2.57
C MET A 20 -10.53 -11.34 3.77
N PRO A 21 -11.60 -11.85 4.41
CA PRO A 21 -12.26 -11.17 5.53
C PRO A 21 -11.43 -11.16 6.83
N ALA A 22 -10.35 -11.94 6.90
CA ALA A 22 -9.64 -12.18 8.16
C ALA A 22 -8.47 -11.22 8.43
N LEU A 23 -7.84 -10.64 7.40
CA LEU A 23 -6.54 -9.94 7.55
C LEU A 23 -6.49 -8.56 6.85
N PRO A 24 -7.51 -7.69 7.00
CA PRO A 24 -7.55 -6.40 6.29
C PRO A 24 -6.36 -5.49 6.66
N GLY A 25 -5.90 -5.49 7.91
CA GLY A 25 -4.74 -4.70 8.34
C GLY A 25 -3.44 -5.07 7.62
N TRP A 26 -3.18 -6.36 7.42
CA TRP A 26 -2.01 -6.83 6.66
C TRP A 26 -2.10 -6.47 5.18
N GLY A 27 -3.31 -6.45 4.61
CA GLY A 27 -3.55 -5.99 3.24
C GLY A 27 -3.14 -4.53 3.05
N PHE A 28 -3.58 -3.64 3.95
CA PHE A 28 -3.16 -2.24 3.93
C PHE A 28 -1.66 -2.05 4.18
N GLY A 29 -1.06 -2.83 5.10
CA GLY A 29 0.38 -2.83 5.33
C GLY A 29 1.19 -3.20 4.08
N ALA A 30 0.74 -4.22 3.35
CA ALA A 30 1.35 -4.60 2.07
C ALA A 30 1.19 -3.51 1.01
N PHE A 31 0.04 -2.83 0.94
CA PHE A 31 -0.15 -1.70 0.03
C PHE A 31 0.75 -0.51 0.37
N VAL A 32 1.04 -0.21 1.65
CA VAL A 32 2.00 0.85 2.00
C VAL A 32 3.37 0.58 1.37
N ILE A 33 3.87 -0.64 1.48
CA ILE A 33 5.15 -1.05 0.89
C ILE A 33 5.09 -0.93 -0.65
N SER A 34 3.99 -1.38 -1.25
CA SER A 34 3.76 -1.29 -2.69
C SER A 34 3.77 0.15 -3.19
N ASN A 35 3.03 1.03 -2.53
CA ASN A 35 2.85 2.42 -2.93
C ASN A 35 4.18 3.21 -2.83
N VAL A 36 4.96 3.00 -1.76
CA VAL A 36 6.28 3.64 -1.61
C VAL A 36 7.24 3.17 -2.71
N ALA A 37 7.24 1.88 -3.04
CA ALA A 37 8.06 1.35 -4.12
C ALA A 37 7.63 1.91 -5.50
N TRP A 38 6.33 2.06 -5.73
CA TRP A 38 5.80 2.70 -6.94
C TRP A 38 6.09 4.20 -7.02
N LEU A 39 6.13 4.93 -5.90
CA LEU A 39 6.56 6.33 -5.87
C LEU A 39 8.01 6.48 -6.35
N LEU A 40 8.91 5.61 -5.89
CA LEU A 40 10.30 5.59 -6.34
C LEU A 40 10.43 5.26 -7.83
N VAL A 41 9.67 4.29 -8.33
CA VAL A 41 9.69 3.88 -9.75
C VAL A 41 9.11 4.97 -10.66
N SER A 42 7.97 5.55 -10.27
CA SER A 42 7.29 6.58 -11.06
C SER A 42 8.10 7.87 -11.15
N ALA A 43 8.76 8.29 -10.06
CA ALA A 43 9.67 9.45 -10.06
C ALA A 43 10.85 9.26 -11.02
N ARG A 44 11.49 8.08 -10.99
CA ARG A 44 12.63 7.76 -11.87
C ARG A 44 12.25 7.69 -13.36
N ARG A 45 10.99 7.39 -13.67
CA ARG A 45 10.47 7.25 -15.03
C ARG A 45 9.63 8.45 -15.49
N ALA A 46 9.62 9.54 -14.71
CA ALA A 46 8.81 10.74 -14.94
C ALA A 46 7.31 10.45 -15.20
N GLN A 47 6.77 9.41 -14.57
CA GLN A 47 5.36 9.01 -14.71
C GLN A 47 4.50 9.77 -13.69
N TRP A 48 4.28 11.06 -13.92
CA TRP A 48 3.67 11.96 -12.92
C TRP A 48 2.23 11.60 -12.56
N ALA A 49 1.42 11.17 -13.53
CA ALA A 49 0.05 10.71 -13.25
C ALA A 49 0.04 9.52 -12.28
N LEU A 50 0.90 8.52 -12.54
CA LEU A 50 1.10 7.39 -11.65
C LEU A 50 1.66 7.85 -10.29
N HIS A 51 2.59 8.80 -10.28
CA HIS A 51 3.19 9.29 -9.04
C HIS A 51 2.16 9.93 -8.11
N VAL A 52 1.30 10.81 -8.63
CA VAL A 52 0.21 11.44 -7.86
C VAL A 52 -0.79 10.40 -7.38
N GLN A 53 -1.17 9.44 -8.24
CA GLN A 53 -2.06 8.35 -7.86
C GLN A 53 -1.50 7.54 -6.68
N GLN A 54 -0.19 7.27 -6.68
CA GLN A 54 0.45 6.48 -5.63
C GLN A 54 0.53 7.23 -4.30
N TRP A 55 0.61 8.57 -4.32
CA TRP A 55 0.43 9.38 -3.12
C TRP A 55 -0.97 9.25 -2.53
N VAL A 56 -2.01 9.33 -3.37
CA VAL A 56 -3.41 9.16 -2.91
C VAL A 56 -3.62 7.76 -2.34
N PHE A 57 -3.13 6.73 -3.04
CA PHE A 57 -3.22 5.35 -2.55
C PHE A 57 -2.43 5.15 -1.27
N LEU A 58 -1.26 5.78 -1.11
CA LEU A 58 -0.51 5.73 0.15
C LEU A 58 -1.33 6.29 1.31
N LEU A 59 -1.97 7.46 1.13
CA LEU A 59 -2.84 8.05 2.15
C LEU A 59 -4.02 7.13 2.49
N CYS A 60 -4.69 6.57 1.49
CA CYS A 60 -5.77 5.60 1.71
C CYS A 60 -5.29 4.34 2.45
N SER A 61 -4.12 3.82 2.11
CA SER A 61 -3.53 2.66 2.78
C SER A 61 -3.19 2.96 4.24
N LEU A 62 -2.70 4.16 4.55
CA LEU A 62 -2.44 4.59 5.93
C LEU A 62 -3.73 4.73 6.73
N LEU A 63 -4.80 5.28 6.13
CA LEU A 63 -6.13 5.34 6.75
C LEU A 63 -6.70 3.94 7.01
N GLY A 64 -6.56 3.02 6.06
CA GLY A 64 -6.94 1.62 6.24
C GLY A 64 -6.14 0.96 7.36
N LEU A 65 -4.82 1.16 7.39
CA LEU A 65 -3.96 0.64 8.45
C LEU A 65 -4.33 1.19 9.83
N TRP A 66 -4.70 2.46 9.91
CA TRP A 66 -5.24 3.06 11.13
C TRP A 66 -6.52 2.37 11.57
N ASN A 67 -7.52 2.27 10.70
CA ASN A 67 -8.84 1.73 11.06
C ASN A 67 -8.81 0.26 11.46
N TRP A 68 -7.97 -0.55 10.81
CA TRP A 68 -7.97 -2.00 10.95
C TRP A 68 -6.84 -2.55 11.82
N TRP A 69 -5.88 -1.71 12.21
CA TRP A 69 -4.76 -2.14 13.04
C TRP A 69 -4.52 -1.18 14.22
N LEU A 70 -4.04 0.03 13.97
CA LEU A 70 -3.60 0.93 15.05
C LEU A 70 -4.75 1.46 15.93
N GLY A 71 -5.88 1.81 15.33
CA GLY A 71 -7.07 2.30 16.03
C GLY A 71 -7.59 1.30 17.07
N PRO A 72 -7.96 0.06 16.68
CA PRO A 72 -8.37 -0.97 17.64
C PRO A 72 -7.30 -1.31 18.68
N LEU A 73 -6.01 -1.25 18.32
CA LEU A 73 -4.90 -1.50 19.26
C LEU A 73 -4.73 -0.38 20.30
N LEU A 74 -4.96 0.87 19.92
CA LEU A 74 -4.67 2.05 20.75
C LEU A 74 -5.91 2.61 21.46
N LEU A 75 -7.11 2.40 20.90
CA LEU A 75 -8.36 3.01 21.37
C LEU A 75 -9.33 2.00 22.00
N GLY A 76 -9.13 0.69 21.79
CA GLY A 76 -9.99 -0.38 22.28
C GLY A 76 -11.24 -0.57 21.42
#